data_AF-A0A531KH88-F1
#
_entry.id   AF-A0A531KH88-F1
#
_cell.length_a   1.000
_cell.length_b   1.000
_cell.length_c   1.000
_cell.angle_alpha   90.00
_cell.angle_beta   90.00
_cell.angle_gamma   90.00
#
_symmetry.space_group_name_H-M   'P 1'
#
loop_
_entity.id
_entity.type
_entity.pdbx_description
1 polymer ?
#
loop_
_entity_poly.entity_id
_entity_poly.type
_entity_poly.pdbx_seq_one_letter_code
_entity_poly.pdbx_strand_id
1 'polypeptide(L)'
;SAAANAEGSFNLAGVADPAIDAALEAMVEARSREDYVAAVRVLDRLLISGHYMVPMQHNTQQWLAYWSYLEHPRKTPISGYRLPTWWRKPK
;
A
#
# COMPACT_ATOMS: atom_id res chain seq x y z
N SER A 1 18.51 5.71 4.51
CA SER A 1 19.23 7.01 4.47
C SER A 1 20.08 7.26 3.23
N ALA A 2 20.71 6.26 2.61
CA ALA A 2 21.59 6.47 1.44
C ALA A 2 20.94 7.23 0.26
N ALA A 3 19.64 7.04 0.05
CA ALA A 3 18.88 7.70 -1.01
C ALA A 3 18.56 9.19 -0.74
N ALA A 4 18.74 9.71 0.49
CA ALA A 4 18.35 11.07 0.85
C ALA A 4 19.04 12.15 0.01
N ASN A 5 20.29 11.91 -0.40
CA ASN A 5 21.08 12.83 -1.22
C ASN A 5 21.32 12.30 -2.64
N ALA A 6 20.68 11.20 -3.01
CA ALA A 6 20.83 10.61 -4.34
C ALA A 6 19.94 11.35 -5.34
N GLU A 7 20.55 11.91 -6.38
CA GLU A 7 19.81 12.58 -7.45
C GLU A 7 18.85 11.62 -8.15
N GLY A 8 17.61 12.06 -8.37
CA GLY A 8 16.55 11.24 -8.96
C GLY A 8 15.93 10.20 -8.03
N SER A 9 16.25 10.19 -6.73
CA SER A 9 15.62 9.26 -5.79
C SER A 9 14.16 9.62 -5.46
N PHE A 10 13.39 8.63 -5.02
CA PHE A 10 12.03 8.83 -4.50
C PHE A 10 12.00 9.34 -3.05
N ASN A 11 13.16 9.60 -2.44
CA ASN A 11 13.24 10.18 -1.10
C ASN A 11 13.09 11.70 -1.18
N LEU A 12 11.92 12.16 -1.60
CA LEU A 12 11.64 13.58 -1.86
C LEU A 12 11.74 14.44 -0.59
N ALA A 13 11.47 13.86 0.58
CA ALA A 13 11.54 14.54 1.87
C ALA A 13 12.95 14.46 2.51
N GLY A 14 13.92 13.81 1.87
CA GLY A 14 15.29 13.69 2.39
C GLY A 14 15.39 12.90 3.70
N VAL A 15 14.51 11.92 3.91
CA VAL A 15 14.47 11.10 5.14
C VAL A 15 15.80 10.38 5.37
N ALA A 16 16.45 10.66 6.50
CA ALA A 16 17.72 10.07 6.89
C ALA A 16 17.75 9.78 8.41
N ASP A 17 16.89 8.87 8.87
CA ASP A 17 16.77 8.46 10.27
C ASP A 17 17.21 6.99 10.43
N PRO A 18 18.21 6.69 11.29
CA PRO A 18 18.64 5.32 11.56
C PRO A 18 17.53 4.40 12.09
N ALA A 19 16.56 4.93 12.84
CA ALA A 19 15.43 4.15 13.33
C ALA A 19 14.50 3.71 12.19
N ILE A 20 14.32 4.57 11.18
CA ILE A 20 13.56 4.23 9.97
C ILE A 20 14.28 3.16 9.16
N ASP A 21 15.61 3.29 8.99
CA ASP A 21 16.42 2.29 8.30
C ASP A 21 16.36 0.93 9.03
N ALA A 22 16.44 0.90 10.36
CA ALA A 22 16.32 -0.33 11.15
C ALA A 22 14.92 -0.96 11.05
N ALA A 23 13.86 -0.16 11.03
CA ALA A 23 12.49 -0.67 10.84
C ALA A 23 12.28 -1.27 9.44
N LEU A 24 12.91 -0.69 8.41
CA LEU A 24 12.93 -1.23 7.05
C LEU A 24 13.68 -2.56 6.97
N GLU A 25 14.83 -2.65 7.62
CA GLU A 25 15.62 -3.90 7.70
C GLU A 25 14.80 -5.02 8.37
N ALA A 26 14.23 -4.74 9.54
CA ALA A 26 13.35 -5.70 10.24
C ALA A 26 12.14 -6.14 9.38
N MET A 27 11.55 -5.23 8.62
CA MET A 27 10.44 -5.55 7.70
C MET A 27 10.88 -6.49 6.57
N VAL A 28 12.07 -6.29 6.00
CA VAL A 28 12.60 -7.12 4.90
C VAL A 28 13.05 -8.50 5.40
N GLU A 29 13.58 -8.58 6.62
CA GLU A 29 14.06 -9.82 7.21
C GLU A 29 12.97 -10.70 7.82
N ALA A 30 11.80 -10.13 8.13
CA ALA A 30 10.68 -10.81 8.76
C ALA A 30 10.28 -12.11 8.03
N ARG A 31 10.19 -13.22 8.78
CA ARG A 31 9.83 -14.55 8.26
C ARG A 31 8.41 -14.99 8.61
N SER A 32 7.77 -14.29 9.55
CA SER A 32 6.38 -14.52 9.92
C SER A 32 5.53 -13.30 9.55
N ARG A 33 4.23 -13.53 9.34
CA ARG A 33 3.28 -12.44 9.10
C ARG A 33 3.17 -11.51 10.31
N GLU A 34 3.28 -12.04 11.51
CA GLU A 34 3.17 -11.26 12.74
C GLU A 34 4.33 -10.27 12.85
N ASP A 35 5.56 -10.74 12.67
CA ASP A 35 6.77 -9.90 12.71
C ASP A 35 6.75 -8.85 11.59
N TYR A 36 6.34 -9.25 10.38
CA TYR A 36 6.20 -8.32 9.25
C TYR A 36 5.21 -7.19 9.56
N VAL A 37 4.03 -7.53 10.09
CA VAL A 37 3.01 -6.55 10.46
C VAL A 37 3.50 -5.65 11.59
N ALA A 38 4.24 -6.19 12.56
CA ALA A 38 4.84 -5.40 13.64
C ALA A 38 5.85 -4.38 13.09
N ALA A 39 6.78 -4.81 12.23
CA ALA A 39 7.79 -3.95 11.61
C ALA A 39 7.16 -2.84 10.75
N VAL A 40 6.16 -3.17 9.92
CA VAL A 40 5.41 -2.17 9.12
C VAL A 40 4.73 -1.14 10.03
N ARG A 41 4.12 -1.55 11.14
CA ARG A 41 3.49 -0.62 12.09
C ARG A 41 4.50 0.26 12.82
N VAL A 42 5.72 -0.22 13.07
CA VAL A 42 6.80 0.60 13.63
C VAL A 42 7.23 1.64 12.60
N LEU A 43 7.46 1.22 11.35
CA LEU A 43 7.82 2.13 10.25
C LEU A 43 6.77 3.24 10.07
N ASP A 44 5.49 2.89 10.04
CA ASP A 44 4.38 3.85 9.92
C ASP A 44 4.41 4.91 11.03
N ARG A 45 4.58 4.49 12.30
CA ARG A 45 4.68 5.42 13.44
C ARG A 45 5.88 6.36 13.33
N LEU A 46 7.03 5.86 12.87
CA LEU A 46 8.23 6.68 12.68
C LEU A 46 8.03 7.71 11.58
N LEU A 47 7.45 7.30 10.44
CA LEU A 47 7.19 8.21 9.31
C LEU A 47 6.17 9.31 9.68
N ILE A 48 5.10 8.95 10.41
CA ILE A 48 4.13 9.92 10.92
C ILE A 48 4.79 10.88 11.92
N SER A 49 5.59 10.37 12.84
CA SER A 49 6.26 11.19 13.88
C SER A 49 7.35 12.10 13.31
N GLY A 50 7.91 11.76 12.15
CA GLY A 50 8.92 12.56 11.46
C GLY A 50 8.35 13.76 10.68
N HIS A 51 7.03 13.89 10.56
CA HIS A 51 6.35 15.00 9.88
C HIS A 51 6.85 15.27 8.44
N TYR A 52 7.30 14.24 7.73
CA TYR A 52 7.88 14.36 6.38
C TYR A 52 6.85 14.72 5.30
N MET A 53 5.56 14.51 5.58
CA MET A 53 4.46 14.86 4.69
C MET A 53 3.20 15.22 5.50
N VAL A 54 2.30 15.99 4.90
CA VAL A 54 0.93 16.18 5.39
C VAL A 54 0.01 15.24 4.62
N PRO A 55 -0.55 14.18 5.25
CA PRO A 55 -1.47 13.27 4.58
C PRO A 55 -2.73 14.00 4.12
N MET A 56 -3.19 13.69 2.91
CA MET A 56 -4.46 14.20 2.37
C MET A 56 -5.55 13.11 2.43
N GLN A 57 -6.53 13.19 1.55
CA GLN A 57 -7.66 12.24 1.46
C GLN A 57 -7.42 11.13 0.44
N HIS A 58 -8.14 10.01 0.60
CA HIS A 58 -8.26 8.96 -0.40
C HIS A 58 -9.72 8.44 -0.45
N ASN A 59 -10.12 7.86 -1.58
CA ASN A 59 -11.42 7.21 -1.72
C ASN A 59 -11.39 5.81 -1.12
N THR A 60 -12.29 5.52 -0.19
CA THR A 60 -12.37 4.22 0.50
C THR A 60 -13.11 3.14 -0.30
N GLN A 61 -13.70 3.52 -1.44
CA GLN A 61 -14.50 2.63 -2.28
C GLN A 61 -14.05 2.70 -3.74
N GLN A 62 -14.31 1.61 -4.46
CA GLN A 62 -14.21 1.56 -5.91
C GLN A 62 -15.61 1.68 -6.50
N TRP A 63 -15.88 2.75 -7.24
CA TRP A 63 -17.15 2.94 -7.94
C TRP A 63 -17.01 2.50 -9.39
N LEU A 64 -17.86 1.56 -9.81
CA LEU A 64 -17.87 1.00 -11.15
C LEU A 64 -19.31 0.88 -11.65
N ALA A 65 -19.64 1.61 -12.71
CA ALA A 65 -20.87 1.42 -13.45
C ALA A 65 -20.67 0.36 -14.54
N TYR A 66 -21.64 -0.53 -14.73
CA TYR A 66 -21.60 -1.55 -15.77
C TYR A 66 -23.00 -1.91 -16.27
N TRP A 67 -23.06 -2.43 -17.50
CA TRP A 67 -24.32 -2.82 -18.14
C TRP A 67 -25.00 -4.00 -17.46
N SER A 68 -26.33 -4.02 -17.43
CA SER A 68 -27.12 -5.05 -16.75
C SER A 68 -26.96 -6.47 -17.32
N TYR A 69 -26.45 -6.60 -18.56
CA TYR A 69 -26.14 -7.89 -19.18
C TYR A 69 -24.80 -8.48 -18.73
N LEU A 70 -23.98 -7.73 -17.99
CA LEU A 70 -22.76 -8.24 -17.37
C LEU A 70 -23.05 -8.76 -15.97
N GLU A 71 -22.27 -9.76 -15.57
CA GLU A 71 -22.31 -10.37 -14.25
C GLU A 71 -20.88 -10.66 -13.77
N HIS A 72 -20.72 -10.78 -12.46
CA HIS A 72 -19.43 -11.03 -11.81
C HIS A 72 -19.59 -11.94 -10.59
N PRO A 73 -18.50 -12.54 -10.07
CA PRO A 73 -18.57 -13.37 -8.88
C PRO A 73 -19.16 -12.61 -7.69
N ARG A 74 -19.98 -13.29 -6.89
CA ARG A 74 -20.55 -12.71 -5.66
C ARG A 74 -19.48 -12.30 -4.64
N LYS A 75 -18.32 -12.96 -4.64
CA LYS A 75 -17.17 -12.63 -3.78
C LYS A 75 -16.12 -11.87 -4.58
N THR A 76 -15.88 -10.62 -4.19
CA THR A 76 -14.78 -9.82 -4.71
C THR A 76 -13.49 -10.13 -3.93
N PRO A 77 -12.33 -10.27 -4.61
CA PRO A 77 -11.04 -10.40 -3.94
C PRO A 77 -10.71 -9.18 -3.06
N ILE A 78 -9.80 -9.37 -2.09
CA ILE A 78 -9.31 -8.26 -1.24
C ILE A 78 -8.66 -7.13 -2.05
N SER A 79 -8.15 -7.42 -3.25
CA SER A 79 -7.56 -6.43 -4.16
C SER A 79 -8.56 -5.59 -4.94
N GLY A 80 -9.88 -5.80 -4.76
CA GLY A 80 -10.93 -5.12 -5.53
C GLY A 80 -11.43 -5.92 -6.75
N TYR A 81 -12.18 -5.27 -7.63
CA TYR A 81 -12.81 -5.92 -8.79
C TYR A 81 -11.77 -6.43 -9.80
N ARG A 82 -12.12 -7.49 -10.55
CA ARG A 82 -11.26 -8.11 -11.56
C ARG A 82 -12.05 -8.33 -12.84
N LEU A 83 -11.93 -7.45 -13.83
CA LEU A 83 -12.68 -7.56 -15.09
C LEU A 83 -12.55 -8.93 -15.79
N PRO A 84 -11.38 -9.61 -15.78
CA PRO A 84 -11.28 -10.95 -16.37
C PRO A 84 -12.15 -12.03 -15.73
N THR A 85 -12.70 -11.80 -14.53
CA THR A 85 -13.62 -12.75 -13.86
C THR A 85 -15.08 -12.49 -14.18
N TRP A 86 -15.39 -11.50 -15.01
CA TRP A 86 -16.76 -11.11 -15.36
C TRP A 86 -17.21 -11.82 -16.64
N TRP A 87 -18.51 -11.98 -16.80
CA TRP A 87 -19.09 -12.60 -17.99
C TRP A 87 -20.37 -11.90 -18.43
N ARG A 88 -20.78 -12.19 -19.66
CA ARG A 88 -22.11 -11.84 -20.15
C ARG A 88 -23.10 -12.88 -19.65
N LYS A 89 -24.21 -12.44 -19.06
CA LYS A 89 -25.33 -13.31 -18.66
C LYS A 89 -25.80 -14.15 -19.85
N PRO A 90 -26.18 -15.42 -19.64
CA PRO A 90 -26.91 -16.18 -20.65
C PRO A 90 -28.12 -15.38 -21.14
N LYS A 91 -28.48 -15.56 -22.42
CA LYS A 91 -29.71 -15.00 -22.94
C LYS A 91 -30.92 -15.68 -22.31
#